data_AF-A0AAW5ERP8-F1
#
_entry.id   AF-A0AAW5ERP8-F1
#
_cell.length_a   1.000
_cell.length_b   1.000
_cell.length_c   1.000
_cell.angle_alpha   90.00
_cell.angle_beta   90.00
_cell.angle_gamma   90.00
#
_symmetry.space_group_name_H-M   'P 1'
#
loop_
_entity.id
_entity.type
_entity.pdbx_description
1 polymer ?
#
loop_
_entity_poly.entity_id
_entity_poly.type
_entity_poly.pdbx_seq_one_letter_code
_entity_poly.pdbx_strand_id
1 'polypeptide(L)' 'MADRNVTPPSWTLASALITQGIAAIIVPSFAPGATPADRNVVFWHWSDALPARVILIDDEGRIPKNPASWA' A
#
# COMPACT_ATOMS: atom_id res chain seq x y z
N MET A 1 -4.30 13.64 13.92
CA MET A 1 -2.85 13.95 14.01
C MET A 1 -2.41 14.85 12.86
N ALA A 2 -2.58 14.43 11.59
CA ALA A 2 -2.22 15.28 10.44
C ALA A 2 -3.09 16.55 10.32
N ASP A 3 -4.39 16.45 10.67
CA ASP A 3 -5.34 17.56 10.82
C ASP A 3 -4.92 18.59 11.90
N ARG A 4 -3.99 18.22 12.78
CA ARG A 4 -3.41 19.09 13.82
C ARG A 4 -1.99 19.53 13.49
N ASN A 5 -1.57 19.38 12.23
CA ASN A 5 -0.22 19.67 11.75
C ASN A 5 0.88 18.86 12.47
N VAL A 6 0.54 17.68 13.00
CA VAL A 6 1.47 16.74 13.62
C VAL A 6 1.71 15.57 12.67
N THR A 7 2.97 15.33 12.32
CA THR A 7 3.36 14.17 11.51
C THR A 7 3.05 12.88 12.26
N PRO A 8 2.21 11.97 11.71
CA PRO A 8 1.94 10.68 12.33
C PRO A 8 3.22 9.83 12.43
N PRO A 9 3.41 9.06 13.52
CA PRO A 9 4.58 8.17 13.65
C PRO A 9 4.73 7.16 12.49
N SER A 10 3.61 6.71 11.91
CA SER A 10 3.61 5.82 10.75
C SER A 10 4.25 6.46 9.51
N TRP A 11 4.20 7.79 9.38
CA TRP A 11 4.83 8.51 8.26
C TRP A 11 6.35 8.54 8.44
N THR A 12 6.82 8.80 9.65
CA THR A 12 8.27 8.74 9.96
C THR A 12 8.83 7.35 9.68
N LEU A 13 8.11 6.28 10.08
CA LEU A 13 8.48 4.91 9.76
C LEU A 13 8.52 4.65 8.25
N ALA A 14 7.47 5.05 7.53
CA ALA A 14 7.41 4.89 6.07
C ALA A 14 8.58 5.61 5.38
N SER A 15 8.84 6.87 5.73
CA SER A 15 9.97 7.62 5.18
C SER A 15 11.30 6.93 5.45
N ALA A 16 11.53 6.43 6.66
CA ALA A 16 12.77 5.72 6.99
C ALA A 16 12.97 4.45 6.15
N LEU A 17 11.92 3.65 5.97
CA LEU A 17 11.96 2.41 5.18
C LEU A 17 12.18 2.70 3.68
N ILE A 18 11.51 3.72 3.15
CA ILE A 18 11.70 4.17 1.77
C ILE A 18 13.15 4.62 1.56
N THR A 19 13.69 5.44 2.47
CA THR A 19 15.08 5.90 2.39
C THR A 19 16.09 4.74 2.45
N GLN A 20 15.76 3.65 3.14
CA GLN A 20 16.57 2.43 3.16
C GLN A 20 16.43 1.55 1.90
N GLY A 21 15.61 1.95 0.93
CA GLY A 21 15.39 1.18 -0.31
C GLY A 21 14.47 -0.03 -0.13
N ILE A 22 13.70 -0.10 0.96
CA ILE A 22 12.71 -1.15 1.16
C ILE A 22 11.55 -0.95 0.19
N ALA A 23 11.23 -2.00 -0.57
CA ALA A 23 10.22 -1.94 -1.63
C ALA A 23 8.79 -1.86 -1.11
N ALA A 24 8.48 -2.52 0.01
CA ALA A 24 7.14 -2.63 0.55
C ALA A 24 7.12 -2.98 2.05
N ILE A 25 5.97 -2.79 2.68
CA ILE A 25 5.70 -3.20 4.07
C ILE A 25 4.34 -3.90 4.19
N ILE A 26 4.27 -4.91 5.06
CA ILE A 26 3.01 -5.54 5.48
C ILE A 26 2.55 -4.85 6.77
N VAL A 27 1.30 -4.39 6.80
CA VAL A 27 0.71 -3.65 7.93
C VAL A 27 -0.65 -4.24 8.32
N PRO A 28 -1.12 -4.06 9.57
CA PRO A 28 -2.50 -4.35 9.95
C PRO A 28 -3.50 -3.61 9.07
N SER A 29 -4.63 -4.24 8.78
CA SER A 29 -5.77 -3.52 8.20
C SER A 29 -6.46 -2.67 9.27
N PHE A 30 -6.88 -1.47 8.88
CA PHE A 30 -7.65 -0.53 9.72
C PHE A 30 -9.05 -0.29 9.16
N ALA A 31 -9.50 -1.11 8.21
CA ALA A 31 -10.86 -1.05 7.71
C ALA A 31 -11.87 -1.39 8.84
N PRO A 32 -13.09 -0.81 8.84
CA PRO A 32 -14.13 -1.18 9.79
C PRO A 32 -14.36 -2.71 9.80
N GLY A 33 -14.29 -3.33 10.98
CA GLY A 33 -14.46 -4.77 11.14
C GLY A 33 -13.20 -5.63 10.92
N ALA A 34 -12.05 -5.02 10.61
CA ALA A 34 -10.79 -5.75 10.49
C ALA A 34 -10.37 -6.41 11.83
N THR A 35 -9.88 -7.64 11.72
CA THR A 35 -9.34 -8.45 12.80
C THR A 35 -7.81 -8.37 12.84
N PRO A 36 -7.16 -8.85 13.91
CA PRO A 36 -5.71 -8.98 13.95
C PRO A 36 -5.13 -9.92 12.90
N ALA A 37 -5.92 -10.71 12.18
CA ALA A 37 -5.44 -11.53 11.06
C ALA A 37 -5.41 -10.74 9.74
N ASP A 38 -6.17 -9.66 9.63
CA ASP A 38 -6.28 -8.89 8.39
C ASP A 38 -5.06 -7.98 8.19
N ARG A 39 -4.51 -8.03 6.98
CA ARG A 39 -3.27 -7.36 6.61
C ARG A 39 -3.41 -6.69 5.25
N ASN A 40 -2.74 -5.56 5.12
CA ASN A 40 -2.52 -4.88 3.85
C ASN A 40 -1.03 -4.95 3.50
N VAL A 41 -0.73 -4.77 2.22
CA VAL A 41 0.63 -4.56 1.74
C VAL A 41 0.68 -3.19 1.09
N VAL A 42 1.68 -2.39 1.46
CA VAL A 42 1.94 -1.08 0.86
C VAL A 42 3.23 -1.18 0.06
N PHE A 43 3.15 -0.96 -1.24
CA PHE A 43 4.31 -0.95 -2.14
C PHE A 43 4.74 0.50 -2.43
N TRP A 44 6.02 0.81 -2.19
CA TRP A 44 6.62 2.11 -2.51
C TRP A 44 7.49 2.07 -3.76
N HIS A 45 8.28 1.00 -3.92
CA HIS A 45 9.09 0.75 -5.11
C HIS A 45 8.70 -0.59 -5.69
N TRP A 46 8.08 -0.56 -6.87
CA TRP A 46 7.69 -1.74 -7.60
C TRP A 46 7.56 -1.43 -9.08
N SER A 47 7.68 -2.46 -9.90
CA SER A 47 7.43 -2.39 -11.35
C SER A 47 6.94 -3.75 -11.87
N ASP A 48 6.80 -3.89 -13.17
CA ASP A 48 6.60 -5.18 -13.84
C ASP A 48 7.92 -5.96 -14.06
N ALA A 49 9.05 -5.44 -13.56
CA ALA A 49 10.38 -6.02 -13.69
C ALA A 49 11.04 -6.32 -12.32
N LEU A 50 12.07 -7.17 -12.33
CA LEU A 50 12.89 -7.46 -11.15
C LEU A 50 13.73 -6.24 -10.73
N PRO A 51 14.13 -6.13 -9.44
CA PRO A 51 13.92 -7.10 -8.36
C PRO A 51 12.60 -6.96 -7.59
N ALA A 52 11.90 -5.81 -7.71
CA ALA A 52 10.64 -5.54 -7.00
C ALA A 52 9.44 -5.67 -7.94
N ARG A 53 9.24 -6.88 -8.48
CA ARG A 53 8.18 -7.16 -9.46
C ARG A 53 6.83 -7.36 -8.78
N VAL A 54 5.81 -6.65 -9.24
CA VAL A 54 4.40 -6.90 -8.93
C VAL A 54 3.66 -7.21 -10.23
N ILE A 55 2.93 -8.32 -10.25
CA ILE A 55 2.16 -8.78 -11.41
C ILE A 55 0.70 -8.71 -11.02
N LEU A 56 -0.10 -8.02 -11.85
CA LEU A 56 -1.54 -7.99 -11.70
C LEU A 56 -2.14 -9.31 -12.21
N ILE A 57 -2.96 -9.95 -11.38
CA ILE A 57 -3.80 -11.08 -11.77
C ILE A 57 -5.24 -10.58 -11.71
N ASP A 58 -5.84 -10.37 -12.87
CA ASP A 58 -7.23 -9.90 -13.03
C ASP A 58 -7.90 -10.64 -14.19
N ASP A 59 -7.92 -11.97 -14.11
CA ASP A 59 -8.43 -12.84 -15.18
C ASP A 59 -9.92 -12.59 -15.50
N GLU A 60 -10.65 -12.03 -14.53
CA GLU A 60 -12.07 -11.72 -14.65
C GLU A 60 -12.35 -10.24 -15.00
N GLY A 61 -11.32 -9.39 -15.12
CA GLY A 61 -11.47 -7.99 -15.48
C GLY A 61 -12.28 -7.17 -14.46
N ARG A 62 -12.16 -7.48 -13.16
CA ARG A 62 -12.90 -6.82 -12.09
C ARG A 62 -12.28 -5.49 -11.67
N ILE A 63 -11.03 -5.22 -12.03
CA ILE A 63 -10.34 -3.98 -11.65
C ILE A 63 -10.67 -2.86 -12.63
N PRO A 64 -11.13 -1.69 -12.14
CA PRO A 64 -11.39 -0.53 -12.99
C PRO A 64 -10.15 -0.09 -13.77
N LYS A 65 -10.31 0.11 -15.08
CA LYS A 65 -9.21 0.50 -15.98
C LYS A 65 -8.66 1.90 -15.71
N ASN A 66 -9.51 2.79 -15.19
CA ASN A 66 -9.16 4.17 -14.87
C ASN A 66 -10.14 4.74 -13.83
N PRO A 67 -9.87 5.94 -13.26
CA PRO A 67 -10.74 6.57 -12.27
C PRO A 67 -12.20 6.79 -12.72
N ALA A 68 -12.47 6.88 -14.03
CA ALA A 68 -13.83 7.01 -14.56
C ALA A 68 -14.57 5.67 -14.70
N SER A 69 -13.88 4.54 -14.48
CA SER A 69 -14.43 3.19 -14.58
C SER A 69 -14.86 2.59 -13.24
N TRP A 70 -14.80 3.38 -12.15
CA TRP A 70 -15.35 3.00 -10.86
C TRP A 70 -16.87 3.22 -10.90
N ALA A 71 -17.63 2.13 -10.89
CA ALA A 71 -19.09 2.14 -10.78
C ALA A 71 -19.52 1.97 -9.32
#